data_AF-A0A962X2H5-F1
#
_entry.id   AF-A0A962X2H5-F1
#
_cell.length_a   1.000
_cell.length_b   1.000
_cell.length_c   1.000
_cell.angle_alpha   90.00
_cell.angle_beta   90.00
_cell.angle_gamma   90.00
#
_symmetry.space_group_name_H-M   'P 1'
#
loop_
_entity.id
_entity.type
_entity.pdbx_description
1 polymer ?
#
loop_
_entity_poly.entity_id
_entity_poly.type
_entity_poly.pdbx_seq_one_letter_code
_entity_poly.pdbx_strand_id
1 'polypeptide(L)'
;MCTVCGCGEGEIAIEGEAQQPDNQHQHHHHVHRHDHPHANHYTEGPVHTHAPGLSQSRMVQIEQDILSKNNEYAAANRRYFAHHAIVALNLVSSPGSGKTQLLTRTIAELKGEVQISVIEGDQQTTNDAERIRATGAKALQINTGKGCHLDGHMVGHALERLQPADGSLLFIENVGNLVCPAAFDLGEAHKVVILSVTEGEDKPIKYPDIFHASDLLILNKIDLLPYVEFDVERCIDYARRVNPRIRVLQLSARSGEGMQRWYSWLRATRQLVLIDHPEMAASA
;
A
#
# COMPACT_ATOMS: atom_id res chain seq x y z
N MET A 1 -18.06 1.12 -2.47
CA MET A 1 -17.55 2.50 -2.28
C MET A 1 -16.74 2.50 -0.99
N CYS A 2 -15.48 2.95 -1.04
CA CYS A 2 -14.66 3.04 0.18
C CYS A 2 -15.26 4.12 1.07
N THR A 3 -15.86 3.73 2.19
CA THR A 3 -16.49 4.65 3.14
C THR A 3 -15.47 5.47 3.94
N VAL A 4 -14.21 5.02 3.97
CA VAL A 4 -13.10 5.69 4.67
C VAL A 4 -12.71 7.01 4.00
N CYS A 5 -12.56 7.05 2.67
CA CYS A 5 -12.25 8.29 1.92
C CYS A 5 -13.41 8.83 1.09
N GLY A 6 -14.52 8.08 0.96
CA GLY A 6 -15.61 8.38 0.03
C GLY A 6 -15.28 8.07 -1.44
N CYS A 7 -14.22 7.32 -1.73
CA CYS A 7 -13.83 6.99 -3.11
C CYS A 7 -14.77 5.90 -3.68
N GLY A 8 -15.32 6.16 -4.87
CA GLY A 8 -16.25 5.26 -5.55
C GLY A 8 -15.58 3.95 -6.02
N GLU A 9 -16.39 2.93 -6.29
CA GLU A 9 -15.92 1.77 -7.05
C GLU A 9 -15.58 2.22 -8.48
N GLY A 10 -14.42 1.79 -8.99
CA GLY A 10 -14.04 1.94 -10.39
C GLY A 10 -13.82 0.56 -10.99
N GLU A 11 -13.72 0.49 -12.33
CA GLU A 11 -13.34 -0.75 -13.01
C GLU A 11 -11.93 -1.14 -12.57
N ILE A 12 -11.83 -2.28 -11.88
CA ILE A 12 -10.57 -2.89 -11.47
C ILE A 12 -10.08 -3.75 -12.63
N ALA A 13 -8.80 -3.62 -13.00
CA ALA A 13 -8.20 -4.44 -14.04
C ALA A 13 -6.85 -4.99 -13.57
N ILE A 14 -6.70 -6.31 -13.58
CA ILE A 14 -5.44 -7.01 -13.32
C ILE A 14 -4.81 -7.37 -14.67
N GLU A 15 -3.53 -7.03 -14.85
CA GLU A 15 -2.80 -7.27 -16.09
C GLU A 15 -2.91 -8.74 -16.55
N GLY A 16 -3.35 -8.94 -17.80
CA GLY A 16 -3.56 -10.26 -18.40
C GLY A 16 -4.97 -10.86 -18.25
N GLU A 17 -5.97 -10.13 -17.71
CA GLU A 17 -7.37 -10.54 -17.79
C GLU A 17 -7.94 -10.31 -19.20
N ALA A 18 -8.61 -11.32 -19.75
CA ALA A 18 -9.48 -11.12 -20.90
C ALA A 18 -10.67 -10.27 -20.45
N GLN A 19 -10.74 -9.04 -20.93
CA GLN A 19 -11.91 -8.17 -20.76
C GLN A 19 -13.13 -8.87 -21.36
N GLN A 20 -14.08 -9.29 -20.52
CA GLN A 20 -15.42 -9.59 -21.01
C GLN A 20 -16.08 -8.24 -21.37
N PRO A 21 -16.64 -8.07 -22.58
CA PRO A 21 -17.32 -6.83 -22.92
C PRO A 21 -18.67 -6.82 -22.21
N ASP A 22 -18.80 -6.04 -21.14
CA ASP A 22 -20.10 -5.81 -20.51
C ASP A 22 -20.83 -4.63 -21.15
N ASN A 23 -22.15 -4.78 -21.18
CA ASN A 23 -23.11 -4.12 -22.06
C ASN A 23 -23.04 -2.58 -22.13
N GLN A 24 -23.19 -2.07 -23.35
CA GLN A 24 -23.48 -0.67 -23.65
C GLN A 24 -24.81 -0.23 -23.01
N HIS A 25 -24.74 0.53 -21.91
CA HIS A 25 -25.89 1.27 -21.39
C HIS A 25 -25.93 2.67 -22.01
N GLN A 26 -26.90 2.88 -22.91
CA GLN A 26 -27.27 4.20 -23.43
C GLN A 26 -27.89 5.04 -22.31
N HIS A 27 -27.22 6.10 -21.89
CA HIS A 27 -27.80 7.09 -20.98
C HIS A 27 -28.46 8.22 -21.77
N HIS A 28 -29.79 8.29 -21.68
CA HIS A 28 -30.58 9.42 -22.12
C HIS A 28 -30.33 10.64 -21.23
N HIS A 29 -29.98 11.77 -21.84
CA HIS A 29 -29.88 13.07 -21.17
C HIS A 29 -31.28 13.60 -20.80
N HIS A 30 -31.55 13.75 -19.50
CA HIS A 30 -32.60 14.62 -19.00
C HIS A 30 -31.97 15.77 -18.21
N VAL A 31 -32.22 17.00 -18.67
CA VAL A 31 -31.80 18.24 -18.02
C VAL A 31 -32.86 18.62 -16.99
N HIS A 32 -32.53 18.57 -15.71
CA HIS A 32 -33.32 19.18 -14.64
C HIS A 32 -32.58 20.39 -14.07
N ARG A 33 -33.21 21.56 -14.22
CA ARG A 33 -32.87 22.80 -13.51
C ARG A 33 -33.53 22.75 -12.13
N HIS A 34 -32.74 22.96 -11.08
CA HIS A 34 -33.27 23.31 -9.76
C HIS A 34 -32.50 24.51 -9.20
N ASP A 35 -33.23 25.61 -9.02
CA ASP A 35 -32.86 26.76 -8.19
C ASP A 35 -33.11 26.40 -6.73
N HIS A 36 -32.14 26.61 -5.83
CA HIS A 36 -32.42 26.81 -4.40
C HIS A 36 -31.42 27.76 -3.73
N PRO A 37 -31.89 28.61 -2.80
CA PRO A 37 -31.13 29.70 -2.20
C PRO A 37 -30.22 29.23 -1.06
N HIS A 38 -29.08 29.90 -0.91
CA HIS A 38 -28.12 29.69 0.17
C HIS A 38 -28.65 30.23 1.50
N ALA A 39 -28.73 29.37 2.52
CA ALA A 39 -28.77 29.77 3.92
C ALA A 39 -27.62 29.07 4.66
N ASN A 40 -26.67 29.88 5.12
CA ASN A 40 -25.52 29.43 5.91
C ASN A 40 -25.97 29.03 7.31
N HIS A 41 -25.78 27.76 7.67
CA HIS A 41 -25.83 27.30 9.05
C HIS A 41 -24.49 26.62 9.38
N TYR A 42 -23.68 27.28 10.21
CA TYR A 42 -22.53 26.68 10.87
C TYR A 42 -23.05 25.79 12.00
N THR A 43 -22.87 24.48 11.89
CA THR A 43 -23.07 23.54 12.99
C THR A 43 -21.74 22.90 13.36
N GLU A 44 -21.29 23.16 14.57
CA GLU A 44 -20.20 22.46 15.25
C GLU A 44 -20.63 20.99 15.50
N GLY A 45 -19.91 20.04 14.92
CA GLY A 45 -20.15 18.59 15.07
C GLY A 45 -19.19 17.79 14.17
N PRO A 46 -18.81 16.55 14.54
CA PRO A 46 -17.74 15.82 13.85
C PRO A 46 -18.12 15.55 12.40
N VAL A 47 -17.14 15.66 11.51
CA VAL A 47 -17.29 15.49 10.05
C VAL A 47 -17.91 14.11 9.77
N HIS A 48 -19.19 14.09 9.44
CA HIS A 48 -19.92 12.87 9.09
C HIS A 48 -19.93 12.70 7.57
N THR A 49 -19.36 11.59 7.09
CA THR A 49 -19.47 11.15 5.70
C THR A 49 -20.92 10.70 5.45
N HIS A 50 -21.72 11.51 4.75
CA HIS A 50 -23.11 11.18 4.47
C HIS A 50 -23.21 10.37 3.17
N ALA A 51 -23.46 9.06 3.29
CA ALA A 51 -24.09 8.29 2.22
C ALA A 51 -25.61 8.54 2.28
N PRO A 52 -26.23 9.18 1.27
CA PRO A 52 -27.65 9.50 1.31
C PRO A 52 -28.51 8.24 1.49
N GLY A 53 -29.38 8.22 2.51
CA GLY A 53 -30.38 7.16 2.70
C GLY A 53 -29.97 5.96 3.57
N LEU A 54 -28.80 5.98 4.23
CA LEU A 54 -28.37 4.93 5.16
C LEU A 54 -28.34 5.43 6.60
N SER A 55 -28.79 4.59 7.55
CA SER A 55 -28.60 4.86 8.98
C SER A 55 -27.13 4.65 9.38
N GLN A 56 -26.67 5.35 10.42
CA GLN A 56 -25.31 5.16 10.94
C GLN A 56 -25.03 3.70 11.34
N SER A 57 -25.99 3.03 11.99
CA SER A 57 -25.87 1.61 12.34
C SER A 57 -25.68 0.70 11.12
N ARG A 58 -26.40 0.97 10.03
CA ARG A 58 -26.29 0.20 8.80
C ARG A 58 -24.97 0.46 8.08
N MET A 59 -24.45 1.69 8.13
CA MET A 59 -23.13 2.01 7.57
C MET A 59 -22.02 1.25 8.31
N VAL A 60 -22.03 1.27 9.65
CA VAL A 60 -21.05 0.55 10.47
C VAL A 60 -21.10 -0.97 10.20
N GLN A 61 -22.30 -1.55 10.07
CA GLN A 61 -22.43 -2.97 9.72
C GLN A 61 -21.82 -3.28 8.35
N ILE A 62 -22.11 -2.47 7.33
CA ILE A 62 -21.54 -2.65 5.98
C ILE A 62 -20.01 -2.56 6.03
N GLU A 63 -19.45 -1.61 6.78
CA GLU A 63 -17.99 -1.48 6.95
C GLU A 63 -17.39 -2.72 7.61
N GLN A 64 -18.00 -3.20 8.68
CA GLN A 64 -17.56 -4.41 9.38
C GLN A 64 -17.62 -5.64 8.48
N ASP A 65 -18.68 -5.79 7.69
CA ASP A 65 -18.84 -6.91 6.76
C ASP A 65 -17.76 -6.87 5.66
N ILE A 66 -17.48 -5.69 5.09
CA ILE A 66 -16.43 -5.49 4.08
C ILE A 66 -15.05 -5.85 4.67
N LEU A 67 -14.72 -5.32 5.85
CA LEU A 67 -13.43 -5.57 6.49
C LEU A 67 -13.28 -7.02 6.94
N SER A 68 -14.35 -7.64 7.46
CA SER A 68 -14.36 -9.05 7.80
C SER A 68 -14.12 -9.92 6.57
N LYS A 69 -14.77 -9.60 5.45
CA LYS A 69 -14.58 -10.33 4.20
C LYS A 69 -13.15 -10.18 3.68
N ASN A 70 -12.59 -8.97 3.74
CA ASN A 70 -11.19 -8.75 3.42
C ASN A 70 -10.25 -9.61 4.28
N ASN A 71 -10.52 -9.70 5.59
CA ASN A 71 -9.68 -10.48 6.51
C ASN A 71 -9.67 -11.97 6.17
N GLU A 72 -10.75 -12.53 5.62
CA GLU A 72 -10.77 -13.91 5.11
C GLU A 72 -9.77 -14.09 3.95
N TYR A 73 -9.76 -13.16 2.99
CA TYR A 73 -8.81 -13.18 1.87
C TYR A 73 -7.37 -12.97 2.34
N ALA A 74 -7.13 -12.00 3.22
CA ALA A 74 -5.83 -11.75 3.81
C ALA A 74 -5.29 -12.98 4.55
N ALA A 75 -6.15 -13.68 5.30
CA ALA A 75 -5.78 -14.93 5.96
C ALA A 75 -5.41 -16.05 4.97
N ALA A 76 -6.08 -16.12 3.81
CA ALA A 76 -5.72 -17.04 2.74
C ALA A 76 -4.36 -16.70 2.12
N ASN A 77 -4.13 -15.43 1.78
CA ASN A 77 -2.85 -14.96 1.24
C ASN A 77 -1.70 -15.24 2.21
N ARG A 78 -1.90 -14.96 3.51
CA ARG A 78 -0.89 -15.23 4.54
C ARG A 78 -0.54 -16.72 4.63
N ARG A 79 -1.53 -17.62 4.53
CA ARG A 79 -1.27 -19.06 4.48
C ARG A 79 -0.47 -19.46 3.25
N TYR A 80 -0.77 -18.87 2.09
CA TYR A 80 -0.01 -19.07 0.87
C TYR A 80 1.45 -18.62 1.05
N PHE A 81 1.68 -17.38 1.54
CA PHE A 81 3.02 -16.87 1.79
C PHE A 81 3.82 -17.73 2.77
N ALA A 82 3.19 -18.14 3.87
CA ALA A 82 3.82 -19.02 4.86
C ALA A 82 4.16 -20.39 4.25
N HIS A 83 3.26 -21.00 3.48
CA HIS A 83 3.51 -22.29 2.85
C HIS A 83 4.73 -22.28 1.91
N HIS A 84 4.90 -21.17 1.18
CA HIS A 84 5.97 -20.97 0.20
C HIS A 84 7.20 -20.22 0.76
N ALA A 85 7.26 -19.97 2.07
CA ALA A 85 8.32 -19.16 2.70
C ALA A 85 8.54 -17.78 2.05
N ILE A 86 7.49 -17.18 1.47
CA ILE A 86 7.56 -15.86 0.83
C ILE A 86 7.40 -14.79 1.90
N VAL A 87 8.32 -13.83 1.95
CA VAL A 87 8.13 -12.62 2.77
C VAL A 87 7.46 -11.54 1.93
N ALA A 88 6.16 -11.37 2.16
CA ALA A 88 5.37 -10.30 1.53
C ALA A 88 5.47 -9.00 2.34
N LEU A 89 5.75 -7.89 1.67
CA LEU A 89 5.90 -6.55 2.26
C LEU A 89 4.97 -5.56 1.58
N ASN A 90 4.07 -4.95 2.34
CA ASN A 90 3.13 -3.93 1.84
C ASN A 90 3.73 -2.53 2.00
N LEU A 91 4.09 -1.89 0.89
CA LEU A 91 4.65 -0.54 0.87
C LEU A 91 3.53 0.48 0.73
N VAL A 92 3.32 1.28 1.79
CA VAL A 92 2.28 2.31 1.86
C VAL A 92 2.91 3.69 2.03
N SER A 93 2.38 4.72 1.37
CA SER A 93 2.93 6.07 1.42
C SER A 93 1.96 7.11 0.86
N SER A 94 2.26 8.40 0.99
CA SER A 94 1.64 9.41 0.12
C SER A 94 2.09 9.24 -1.35
N PRO A 95 1.39 9.83 -2.32
CA PRO A 95 1.91 9.96 -3.68
C PRO A 95 3.26 10.67 -3.69
N GLY A 96 4.21 10.15 -4.48
CA GLY A 96 5.52 10.79 -4.65
C GLY A 96 6.52 10.60 -3.50
N SER A 97 6.22 9.81 -2.46
CA SER A 97 7.18 9.52 -1.37
C SER A 97 8.39 8.68 -1.81
N GLY A 98 8.34 8.09 -3.01
CA GLY A 98 9.48 7.42 -3.65
C GLY A 98 9.48 5.89 -3.56
N LYS A 99 8.31 5.25 -3.44
CA LYS A 99 8.15 3.78 -3.36
C LYS A 99 8.78 3.05 -4.55
N THR A 100 8.38 3.39 -5.78
CA THR A 100 8.93 2.78 -7.00
C THR A 100 10.45 2.97 -7.12
N GLN A 101 10.98 4.13 -6.72
CA GLN A 101 12.43 4.37 -6.76
C GLN A 101 13.17 3.52 -5.72
N LEU A 102 12.62 3.39 -4.52
CA LEU A 102 13.14 2.48 -3.49
C LEU A 102 13.14 1.04 -4.01
N LEU A 103 12.06 0.60 -4.65
CA LEU A 103 11.91 -0.75 -5.19
C LEU A 103 12.86 -1.05 -6.33
N THR A 104 12.86 -0.23 -7.37
CA THR A 104 13.74 -0.39 -8.53
C THR A 104 15.21 -0.48 -8.13
N ARG A 105 15.64 0.36 -7.18
CA ARG A 105 16.98 0.28 -6.62
C ARG A 105 17.21 -0.99 -5.80
N THR A 106 16.26 -1.34 -4.93
CA THR A 106 16.36 -2.56 -4.11
C THR A 106 16.52 -3.80 -4.98
N ILE A 107 15.75 -3.91 -6.06
CA ILE A 107 15.83 -5.01 -7.00
C ILE A 107 17.17 -5.03 -7.72
N ALA A 108 17.67 -3.88 -8.17
CA ALA A 108 18.95 -3.81 -8.86
C ALA A 108 20.13 -4.22 -7.96
N GLU A 109 20.13 -3.77 -6.70
CA GLU A 109 21.24 -3.95 -5.76
C GLU A 109 21.22 -5.33 -5.07
N LEU A 110 20.06 -6.00 -5.01
CA LEU A 110 19.93 -7.38 -4.51
C LEU A 110 19.85 -8.42 -5.63
N LYS A 111 20.10 -8.01 -6.87
CA LYS A 111 20.01 -8.88 -8.05
C LYS A 111 21.01 -10.03 -7.93
N GLY A 112 20.50 -11.25 -8.04
CA GLY A 112 21.31 -12.47 -7.93
C GLY A 112 21.55 -12.95 -6.50
N GLU A 113 21.17 -12.17 -5.48
CA GLU A 113 21.18 -12.62 -4.08
C GLU A 113 19.81 -13.09 -3.62
N VAL A 114 18.74 -12.39 -4.03
CA VAL A 114 17.38 -12.67 -3.59
C VAL A 114 16.43 -12.54 -4.77
N GLN A 115 15.56 -13.53 -4.96
CA GLN A 115 14.48 -13.41 -5.93
C GLN A 115 13.42 -12.44 -5.41
N ILE A 116 13.08 -11.46 -6.25
CA ILE A 116 12.13 -10.40 -5.90
C ILE A 116 11.06 -10.33 -6.99
N SER A 117 9.79 -10.35 -6.58
CA SER A 117 8.64 -10.07 -7.43
C SER A 117 7.83 -8.91 -6.87
N VAL A 118 7.06 -8.23 -7.71
CA VAL A 118 6.26 -7.06 -7.30
C VAL A 118 4.81 -7.18 -7.77
N ILE A 119 3.88 -6.88 -6.87
CA ILE A 119 2.51 -6.48 -7.22
C ILE A 119 2.48 -4.96 -7.15
N GLU A 120 2.16 -4.31 -8.26
CA GLU A 120 2.07 -2.85 -8.35
C GLU A 120 0.59 -2.47 -8.37
N GLY A 121 0.18 -1.56 -7.49
CA GLY A 121 -1.18 -1.05 -7.42
C GLY A 121 -1.23 0.46 -7.59
N ASP A 122 -1.83 0.91 -8.68
CA ASP A 122 -2.13 2.32 -8.94
C ASP A 122 -3.58 2.49 -9.42
N GLN A 123 -4.06 3.72 -9.46
CA GLN A 123 -5.38 4.02 -10.01
C GLN A 123 -5.42 3.78 -11.52
N GLN A 124 -4.36 4.17 -12.23
CA GLN A 124 -4.27 4.15 -13.67
C GLN A 124 -2.82 3.95 -14.12
N THR A 125 -2.65 3.61 -15.40
CA THR A 125 -1.35 3.45 -16.09
C THR A 125 -0.56 2.21 -15.65
N THR A 126 0.51 1.92 -16.39
CA THR A 126 1.44 0.80 -16.15
C THR A 126 2.86 1.28 -15.88
N ASN A 127 3.04 2.59 -15.67
CA ASN A 127 4.35 3.25 -15.69
C ASN A 127 5.28 2.69 -14.61
N ASP A 128 4.79 2.51 -13.39
CA ASP A 128 5.59 2.01 -12.28
C ASP A 128 5.89 0.51 -12.44
N ALA A 129 4.93 -0.29 -12.89
CA ALA A 129 5.17 -1.69 -13.25
C ALA A 129 6.21 -1.85 -14.38
N GLU A 130 6.18 -1.00 -15.42
CA GLU A 130 7.17 -0.99 -16.50
C GLU A 130 8.57 -0.63 -16.00
N ARG A 131 8.68 0.39 -15.15
CA ARG A 131 9.96 0.78 -14.52
C ARG A 131 10.52 -0.35 -13.67
N ILE A 132 9.68 -1.08 -12.95
CA ILE A 132 10.08 -2.25 -12.18
C ILE A 132 10.53 -3.38 -13.11
N ARG A 133 9.77 -3.72 -14.14
CA ARG A 133 10.14 -4.76 -15.12
C ARG A 133 11.46 -4.47 -15.82
N ALA A 134 11.78 -3.20 -16.07
CA ALA A 134 13.07 -2.81 -16.66
C ALA A 134 14.29 -3.21 -15.80
N THR A 135 14.11 -3.48 -14.51
CA THR A 135 15.18 -4.01 -13.63
C THR A 135 15.43 -5.52 -13.81
N GLY A 136 14.49 -6.22 -14.44
CA GLY A 136 14.48 -7.67 -14.65
C GLY A 136 13.63 -8.46 -13.65
N ALA A 137 13.00 -7.81 -12.67
CA ALA A 137 12.04 -8.48 -11.78
C ALA A 137 10.70 -8.75 -12.49
N LYS A 138 9.98 -9.79 -12.02
CA LYS A 138 8.57 -9.98 -12.37
C LYS A 138 7.75 -8.91 -11.65
N ALA A 139 6.91 -8.18 -12.39
CA ALA A 139 5.94 -7.26 -11.81
C ALA A 139 4.59 -7.37 -12.50
N LEU A 140 3.52 -7.40 -11.69
CA LEU A 140 2.13 -7.46 -12.14
C LEU A 140 1.41 -6.18 -11.74
N GLN A 141 0.81 -5.48 -12.71
CA GLN A 141 -0.01 -4.29 -12.48
C GLN A 141 -1.44 -4.67 -12.03
N ILE A 142 -1.94 -3.95 -11.02
CA ILE A 142 -3.35 -3.86 -10.64
C ILE A 142 -3.77 -2.40 -10.83
N ASN A 143 -4.66 -2.14 -11.79
CA ASN A 143 -5.34 -0.86 -11.91
C ASN A 143 -6.59 -0.87 -11.04
N THR A 144 -6.62 -0.03 -10.01
CA THR A 144 -7.74 0.04 -9.05
C THR A 144 -8.87 0.95 -9.54
N GLY A 145 -8.68 1.64 -10.67
CA GLY A 145 -9.65 2.57 -11.21
C GLY A 145 -9.83 3.79 -10.29
N LYS A 146 -10.94 3.84 -9.56
CA LYS A 146 -11.23 4.86 -8.54
C LYS A 146 -10.89 4.39 -7.12
N GLY A 147 -10.41 3.16 -6.98
CA GLY A 147 -9.93 2.61 -5.72
C GLY A 147 -8.80 3.45 -5.13
N CYS A 148 -8.70 3.44 -3.81
CA CYS A 148 -7.73 4.23 -3.06
C CYS A 148 -6.73 3.36 -2.28
N HIS A 149 -6.82 2.04 -2.43
CA HIS A 149 -6.04 1.02 -1.76
C HIS A 149 -6.14 -0.30 -2.56
N LEU A 150 -5.19 -1.20 -2.32
CA LEU A 150 -5.33 -2.62 -2.60
C LEU A 150 -6.00 -3.33 -1.43
N ASP A 151 -6.73 -4.41 -1.71
CA ASP A 151 -7.32 -5.31 -0.72
C ASP A 151 -6.77 -6.75 -0.85
N GLY A 152 -7.09 -7.62 0.12
CA GLY A 152 -6.62 -9.00 0.13
C GLY A 152 -7.13 -9.82 -1.05
N HIS A 153 -8.30 -9.52 -1.60
CA HIS A 153 -8.86 -10.23 -2.75
C HIS A 153 -8.06 -9.93 -4.03
N MET A 154 -7.78 -8.65 -4.28
CA MET A 154 -6.93 -8.19 -5.40
C MET A 154 -5.54 -8.85 -5.36
N VAL A 155 -4.92 -8.88 -4.17
CA VAL A 155 -3.61 -9.51 -3.99
C VAL A 155 -3.70 -11.01 -4.24
N GLY A 156 -4.74 -11.69 -3.73
CA GLY A 156 -4.93 -13.13 -3.97
C GLY A 156 -4.99 -13.48 -5.46
N HIS A 157 -5.78 -12.74 -6.24
CA HIS A 157 -5.85 -12.93 -7.70
C HIS A 157 -4.54 -12.65 -8.42
N ALA A 158 -3.80 -11.63 -7.97
CA ALA A 158 -2.49 -11.32 -8.54
C ALA A 158 -1.46 -12.45 -8.33
N LEU A 159 -1.54 -13.16 -7.19
CA LEU A 159 -0.64 -14.28 -6.89
C LEU A 159 -0.79 -15.45 -7.85
N GLU A 160 -2.01 -15.74 -8.31
CA GLU A 160 -2.29 -16.84 -9.25
C GLU A 160 -1.46 -16.72 -10.54
N ARG A 161 -1.16 -15.49 -10.95
CA ARG A 161 -0.39 -15.17 -12.16
C ARG A 161 1.06 -14.89 -11.91
N LEU A 162 1.35 -14.08 -10.89
CA LEU A 162 2.71 -13.66 -10.60
C LEU A 162 3.57 -14.87 -10.21
N GLN A 163 2.98 -15.82 -9.46
CA GLN A 163 3.62 -17.02 -8.93
C GLN A 163 5.03 -16.72 -8.43
N PRO A 164 5.15 -15.93 -7.34
CA PRO A 164 6.45 -15.63 -6.75
C PRO A 164 7.15 -16.95 -6.37
N ALA A 165 8.48 -16.98 -6.49
CA ALA A 165 9.23 -18.18 -6.17
C ALA A 165 9.22 -18.49 -4.67
N ASP A 166 9.41 -19.74 -4.31
CA ASP A 166 9.54 -20.16 -2.91
C ASP A 166 10.74 -19.48 -2.26
N GLY A 167 10.61 -19.14 -0.97
CA GLY A 167 11.66 -18.47 -0.23
C GLY A 167 11.98 -17.05 -0.73
N SER A 168 11.15 -16.43 -1.57
CA SER A 168 11.45 -15.13 -2.19
C SER A 168 10.94 -13.93 -1.36
N LEU A 169 11.25 -12.72 -1.84
CA LEU A 169 10.58 -11.49 -1.38
C LEU A 169 9.49 -11.09 -2.37
N LEU A 170 8.32 -10.77 -1.85
CA LEU A 170 7.24 -10.14 -2.60
C LEU A 170 7.03 -8.73 -2.08
N PHE A 171 7.17 -7.73 -2.94
CA PHE A 171 6.73 -6.37 -2.62
C PHE A 171 5.33 -6.13 -3.18
N ILE A 172 4.48 -5.53 -2.36
CA ILE A 172 3.18 -5.02 -2.78
C ILE A 172 3.29 -3.50 -2.70
N GLU A 173 3.49 -2.84 -3.84
CA GLU A 173 3.48 -1.38 -3.93
C GLU A 173 2.03 -0.91 -3.94
N ASN A 174 1.54 -0.39 -2.80
CA ASN A 174 0.15 0.03 -2.67
C ASN A 174 -0.08 1.41 -3.30
N VAL A 175 -1.36 1.74 -3.52
CA VAL A 175 -1.76 3.06 -4.01
C VAL A 175 -1.22 4.15 -3.08
N GLY A 176 -0.78 5.27 -3.64
CA GLY A 176 -0.29 6.42 -2.88
C GLY A 176 -1.39 7.05 -2.01
N ASN A 177 -1.56 6.54 -0.79
CA ASN A 177 -2.54 6.99 0.19
C ASN A 177 -2.12 6.60 1.62
N LEU A 178 -2.22 7.54 2.56
CA LEU A 178 -1.96 7.31 4.00
C LEU A 178 -3.22 7.03 4.83
N VAL A 179 -4.39 7.00 4.20
CA VAL A 179 -5.69 6.83 4.88
C VAL A 179 -6.25 5.43 4.63
N CYS A 180 -6.74 5.16 3.41
CA CYS A 180 -7.44 3.90 3.12
C CYS A 180 -6.61 2.65 3.42
N PRO A 181 -5.31 2.55 3.04
CA PRO A 181 -4.55 1.31 3.20
C PRO A 181 -4.32 0.89 4.67
N ALA A 182 -4.62 1.76 5.64
CA ALA A 182 -4.46 1.43 7.06
C ALA A 182 -5.44 0.34 7.53
N ALA A 183 -6.66 0.33 6.97
CA ALA A 183 -7.72 -0.57 7.40
C ALA A 183 -7.69 -1.94 6.72
N PHE A 184 -6.92 -2.09 5.63
CA PHE A 184 -6.92 -3.29 4.80
C PHE A 184 -5.64 -4.10 5.01
N ASP A 185 -5.81 -5.28 5.60
CA ASP A 185 -4.82 -6.35 5.66
C ASP A 185 -4.77 -7.06 4.31
N LEU A 186 -3.57 -7.28 3.75
CA LEU A 186 -3.38 -8.00 2.49
C LEU A 186 -2.85 -9.42 2.70
N GLY A 187 -2.56 -9.78 3.96
CA GLY A 187 -1.85 -11.00 4.33
C GLY A 187 -0.33 -10.82 4.41
N GLU A 188 0.18 -9.60 4.28
CA GLU A 188 1.61 -9.29 4.32
C GLU A 188 2.27 -9.69 5.66
N ALA A 189 3.57 -9.97 5.62
CA ALA A 189 4.37 -10.18 6.82
C ALA A 189 4.64 -8.86 7.55
N HIS A 190 4.89 -7.79 6.79
CA HIS A 190 5.07 -6.44 7.33
C HIS A 190 4.44 -5.37 6.45
N LYS A 191 3.76 -4.44 7.10
CA LYS A 191 3.36 -3.17 6.50
C LYS A 191 4.46 -2.14 6.76
N VAL A 192 4.98 -1.55 5.68
CA VAL A 192 6.10 -0.60 5.68
C VAL A 192 5.59 0.75 5.19
N VAL A 193 5.50 1.73 6.10
CA VAL A 193 5.13 3.10 5.74
C VAL A 193 6.36 3.88 5.28
N ILE A 194 6.26 4.55 4.14
CA ILE A 194 7.32 5.39 3.58
C ILE A 194 6.86 6.85 3.66
N LEU A 195 7.66 7.68 4.31
CA LEU A 195 7.47 9.11 4.44
C LEU A 195 8.66 9.84 3.83
N SER A 196 8.42 10.81 2.95
CA SER A 196 9.47 11.70 2.43
C SER A 196 9.64 12.92 3.33
N VAL A 197 10.88 13.39 3.51
CA VAL A 197 11.18 14.64 4.26
C VAL A 197 10.50 15.88 3.64
N THR A 198 10.04 15.79 2.40
CA THR A 198 9.30 16.86 1.72
C THR A 198 7.82 16.96 2.13
N GLU A 199 7.33 16.04 2.96
CA GLU A 199 5.91 15.97 3.33
C GLU A 199 5.60 16.66 4.67
N GLY A 200 6.62 17.00 5.46
CA GLY A 200 6.48 17.58 6.80
C GLY A 200 6.46 16.53 7.92
N GLU A 201 7.06 16.88 9.06
CA GLU A 201 7.37 15.97 10.17
C GLU A 201 6.14 15.54 10.98
N ASP A 202 5.01 16.23 10.85
CA ASP A 202 3.78 15.99 11.60
C ASP A 202 2.85 14.92 10.99
N LYS A 203 3.26 14.31 9.87
CA LYS A 203 2.50 13.23 9.21
C LYS A 203 2.12 12.06 10.13
N PRO A 204 2.99 11.56 11.03
CA PRO A 204 2.62 10.44 11.89
C PRO A 204 1.40 10.72 12.78
N ILE A 205 1.29 11.92 13.36
CA ILE A 205 0.15 12.30 14.20
C ILE A 205 -1.07 12.75 13.39
N LYS A 206 -0.88 13.21 12.14
CA LYS A 206 -1.99 13.55 11.23
C LYS A 206 -2.67 12.31 10.63
N TYR A 207 -1.93 11.22 10.46
CA TYR A 207 -2.42 9.98 9.87
C TYR A 207 -2.14 8.80 10.81
N PRO A 208 -2.61 8.81 12.07
CA PRO A 208 -2.14 7.88 13.09
C PRO A 208 -2.38 6.41 12.73
N ASP A 209 -3.47 6.07 12.05
CA ASP A 209 -3.85 4.68 11.78
C ASP A 209 -2.82 3.93 10.94
N ILE A 210 -2.26 4.56 9.88
CA ILE A 210 -1.26 3.89 9.03
C ILE A 210 0.06 3.69 9.75
N PHE A 211 0.47 4.63 10.61
CA PHE A 211 1.69 4.50 11.42
C PHE A 211 1.49 3.52 12.58
N HIS A 212 0.28 3.43 13.13
CA HIS A 212 -0.10 2.41 14.10
C HIS A 212 -0.03 1.00 13.52
N ALA A 213 -0.56 0.83 12.31
CA ALA A 213 -0.61 -0.46 11.61
C ALA A 213 0.75 -0.90 10.99
N SER A 214 1.76 -0.03 10.95
CA SER A 214 3.04 -0.31 10.31
C SER A 214 4.11 -0.78 11.29
N ASP A 215 4.90 -1.79 10.90
CA ASP A 215 6.03 -2.29 11.68
C ASP A 215 7.29 -1.44 11.50
N LEU A 216 7.39 -0.80 10.33
CA LEU A 216 8.57 -0.07 9.89
C LEU A 216 8.17 1.24 9.22
N LEU A 217 8.80 2.33 9.66
CA LEU A 217 8.83 3.62 8.99
C LEU A 217 10.15 3.74 8.22
N ILE A 218 10.06 4.01 6.92
CA ILE A 218 11.17 4.49 6.11
C ILE A 218 11.02 6.01 5.94
N LEU A 219 11.94 6.77 6.51
CA LEU A 219 12.10 8.20 6.23
C LEU A 219 13.01 8.34 5.00
N ASN A 220 12.41 8.60 3.85
CA ASN A 220 13.06 8.67 2.55
C ASN A 220 13.45 10.11 2.16
N LYS A 221 14.30 10.22 1.14
CA LYS A 221 14.80 11.48 0.55
C LYS A 221 15.60 12.34 1.53
N ILE A 222 16.34 11.71 2.45
CA ILE A 222 17.18 12.45 3.41
C ILE A 222 18.27 13.30 2.74
N ASP A 223 18.60 13.02 1.48
CA ASP A 223 19.45 13.87 0.65
C ASP A 223 18.89 15.29 0.45
N LEU A 224 17.59 15.49 0.71
CA LEU A 224 16.93 16.78 0.61
C LEU A 224 16.91 17.60 1.90
N LEU A 225 17.35 17.04 3.04
CA LEU A 225 17.36 17.74 4.34
C LEU A 225 18.09 19.10 4.30
N PRO A 226 19.17 19.31 3.53
CA PRO A 226 19.78 20.64 3.41
C PRO A 226 18.91 21.70 2.72
N TYR A 227 17.81 21.31 2.07
CA TYR A 227 16.97 22.16 1.24
C TYR A 227 15.53 22.31 1.75
N VAL A 228 15.15 21.58 2.79
CA VAL A 228 13.80 21.63 3.38
C VAL A 228 13.87 21.81 4.89
N GLU A 229 12.93 22.56 5.45
CA GLU A 229 12.75 22.64 6.90
C GLU A 229 12.02 21.37 7.36
N PHE A 230 12.76 20.42 7.91
CA PHE A 230 12.22 19.17 8.44
C PHE A 230 13.00 18.73 9.68
N ASP A 231 12.29 18.50 10.79
CA ASP A 231 12.86 17.98 12.02
C ASP A 231 12.72 16.45 12.07
N VAL A 232 13.83 15.76 11.82
CA VAL A 232 13.91 14.29 11.80
C VAL A 232 13.57 13.68 13.16
N GLU A 233 14.13 14.23 14.24
CA GLU A 233 13.93 13.66 15.57
C GLU A 233 12.49 13.85 16.04
N ARG A 234 11.90 15.00 15.72
CA ARG A 234 10.48 15.27 16.00
C ARG A 234 9.56 14.34 15.21
N CYS A 235 9.85 14.08 13.93
CA CYS A 235 9.10 13.10 13.14
C CYS A 235 9.14 11.71 13.80
N ILE A 236 10.33 11.28 14.24
CA ILE A 236 10.53 9.97 14.87
C ILE A 236 9.80 9.88 16.20
N ASP A 237 9.85 10.95 17.01
CA ASP A 237 9.10 11.05 18.26
C ASP A 237 7.58 10.94 18.00
N TYR A 238 7.05 11.67 17.01
CA TYR A 238 5.65 11.55 16.62
C TYR A 238 5.27 10.13 16.18
N ALA A 239 6.10 9.48 15.37
CA ALA A 239 5.85 8.09 14.97
C ALA A 239 5.83 7.14 16.18
N ARG A 240 6.74 7.31 17.15
CA ARG A 240 6.81 6.48 18.36
C ARG A 240 5.68 6.76 19.35
N ARG A 241 5.14 7.97 19.39
CA ARG A 241 3.93 8.27 20.19
C ARG A 241 2.70 7.52 19.66
N VAL A 242 2.59 7.36 18.35
CA VAL A 242 1.51 6.61 17.70
C VAL A 242 1.74 5.10 17.78
N ASN A 243 2.98 4.65 17.57
CA ASN A 243 3.38 3.25 17.67
C ASN A 243 4.73 3.12 18.37
N PRO A 244 4.75 2.81 19.68
CA PRO A 244 6.00 2.69 20.44
C PRO A 244 6.95 1.59 19.95
N ARG A 245 6.48 0.65 19.14
CA ARG A 245 7.27 -0.47 18.60
C ARG A 245 7.78 -0.23 17.18
N ILE A 246 7.38 0.88 16.54
CA ILE A 246 7.75 1.14 15.14
C ILE A 246 9.27 1.28 15.00
N ARG A 247 9.84 0.54 14.07
CA ARG A 247 11.24 0.69 13.68
C ARG A 247 11.35 1.86 12.71
N VAL A 248 12.48 2.57 12.72
CA VAL A 248 12.72 3.67 11.78
C VAL A 248 14.03 3.45 11.04
N LEU A 249 13.98 3.55 9.71
CA LEU A 249 15.13 3.62 8.84
C LEU A 249 15.13 4.95 8.10
N GLN A 250 16.27 5.65 8.16
CA GLN A 250 16.51 6.87 7.38
C GLN A 250 17.33 6.50 6.16
N LEU A 251 16.86 6.88 4.97
CA LEU A 251 17.57 6.59 3.72
C LEU A 251 17.26 7.59 2.61
N SER A 252 18.06 7.54 1.55
CA SER A 252 17.72 8.11 0.26
C SER A 252 17.84 7.05 -0.81
N ALA A 253 16.72 6.69 -1.43
CA ALA A 253 16.73 5.82 -2.60
C ALA A 253 17.55 6.44 -3.76
N ARG A 254 17.63 7.78 -3.82
CA ARG A 254 18.37 8.53 -4.85
C ARG A 254 19.88 8.45 -4.64
N SER A 255 20.38 8.89 -3.47
CA SER A 255 21.82 8.93 -3.22
C SER A 255 22.39 7.57 -2.80
N GLY A 256 21.58 6.74 -2.14
CA GLY A 256 21.98 5.43 -1.59
C GLY A 256 22.35 5.46 -0.13
N GLU A 257 22.39 6.65 0.45
CA GLU A 257 22.55 6.81 1.88
C GLU A 257 21.49 5.99 2.63
N GLY A 258 21.91 5.25 3.65
CA GLY A 258 21.02 4.43 4.49
C GLY A 258 20.50 3.11 3.86
N MET A 259 20.62 2.91 2.55
CA MET A 259 20.07 1.73 1.85
C MET A 259 20.61 0.39 2.37
N GLN A 260 21.87 0.34 2.84
CA GLN A 260 22.45 -0.88 3.39
C GLN A 260 21.71 -1.39 4.65
N ARG A 261 21.15 -0.49 5.47
CA ARG A 261 20.35 -0.88 6.64
C ARG A 261 19.02 -1.50 6.20
N TRP A 262 18.42 -0.96 5.14
CA TRP A 262 17.22 -1.52 4.52
C TRP A 262 17.48 -2.92 3.97
N TYR A 263 18.55 -3.11 3.20
CA TYR A 263 18.93 -4.43 2.67
C TYR A 263 19.22 -5.45 3.77
N SER A 264 19.92 -5.03 4.82
CA SER A 264 20.20 -5.89 5.98
C SER A 264 18.91 -6.31 6.69
N TRP A 265 17.95 -5.39 6.83
CA TRP A 265 16.64 -5.71 7.40
C TRP A 265 15.89 -6.73 6.53
N LEU A 266 15.85 -6.54 5.20
CA LEU A 266 15.23 -7.49 4.27
C LEU A 266 15.84 -8.90 4.38
N ARG A 267 17.17 -8.98 4.35
CA ARG A 267 17.89 -10.26 4.48
C ARG A 267 17.58 -10.94 5.82
N ALA A 268 17.59 -10.20 6.92
CA ALA A 268 17.28 -10.74 8.24
C ALA A 268 15.83 -11.23 8.34
N THR A 269 14.86 -10.46 7.86
CA THR A 269 13.44 -10.85 7.85
C THR A 269 13.22 -12.11 7.02
N ARG A 270 13.83 -12.19 5.83
CA ARG A 270 13.78 -13.39 4.98
C ARG A 270 14.41 -14.61 5.68
N GLN A 271 15.59 -14.43 6.28
CA GLN A 271 16.29 -15.52 6.95
C GLN A 271 15.46 -16.11 8.09
N LEU A 272 14.73 -15.28 8.84
CA LEU A 272 13.87 -15.76 9.93
C LEU A 272 12.79 -16.72 9.41
N VAL A 273 12.15 -16.40 8.28
CA VAL A 273 11.14 -17.29 7.68
C VAL A 273 11.79 -18.56 7.14
N LEU A 274 12.97 -18.48 6.52
CA LEU A 274 13.66 -19.66 5.97
C LEU A 274 14.14 -20.66 7.02
N ILE A 275 14.33 -20.24 8.28
CA ILE A 275 14.69 -21.17 9.38
C ILE A 275 13.62 -22.24 9.58
N ASP A 276 12.35 -21.88 9.41
CA ASP A 276 11.22 -22.80 9.53
C ASP A 276 11.01 -23.63 8.24
N HIS A 277 11.78 -23.37 7.17
CA HIS A 277 11.67 -24.00 5.85
C HIS A 277 13.05 -24.46 5.30
N PRO A 278 13.71 -25.45 5.94
CA PRO A 278 15.10 -25.82 5.62
C PRO A 278 15.31 -26.34 4.20
N GLU A 279 14.29 -26.96 3.58
CA GLU A 279 14.36 -27.44 2.20
C GLU A 279 14.45 -26.28 1.19
N MET A 280 13.83 -25.14 1.49
CA MET A 280 13.84 -23.94 0.65
C MET A 280 15.07 -23.07 0.89
N ALA A 281 15.69 -23.17 2.06
CA ALA A 281 16.95 -22.49 2.37
C ALA A 281 18.13 -23.03 1.53
N ALA A 282 18.06 -24.28 1.05
CA ALA A 282 19.10 -24.90 0.23
C ALA A 282 19.02 -24.56 -1.27
N SER A 283 17.85 -24.10 -1.74
CA SER A 283 17.59 -23.65 -3.11
C SER A 283 17.62 -22.13 -3.31
N ALA A 284 17.73 -21.40 -2.19
CA ALA A 284 17.74 -19.95 -2.07
C ALA A 284 19.15 -19.35 -2.23
#